data_AF-A0A355ENC0-F1
#
_entry.id   AF-A0A355ENC0-F1
#
_cell.length_a   1.000
_cell.length_b   1.000
_cell.length_c   1.000
_cell.angle_alpha   90.00
_cell.angle_beta   90.00
_cell.angle_gamma   90.00
#
_symmetry.space_group_name_H-M   'P 1'
#
loop_
_entity.id
_entity.type
_entity.pdbx_description
1 polymer ?
#
loop_
_entity_poly.entity_id
_entity_poly.type
_entity_poly.pdbx_seq_one_letter_code
_entity_poly.pdbx_strand_id
1 'polypeptide(L)'
;MALTGIQILKLLPKTNCGECKFPTCLAFAMALAAGKTELDLCPHVSAGAKDELSDAAAPPIRQISIGVDDYGIKIGGETVLFRHEKTFFNKPGIAVLITDVMDDGEVERRLTALEYFRYERVGVTMKPEIAAIKYTGNKEGFLAVVKKAAARPCSVILICNDAAVMKEALDIIRDKKPLIYGATRENYETFGSLAKEYVLPLAVVGNGFDDVAGLTEKLVAMGLKDLVIDTSSRGVKDSFTDQVAIRRAALVSKFKPLGFPTITFPCEMTDDPMKETLIASLFVAKYAGIIVLGDITGETIFPLLLQRLNIYTDPQRPMTTKEGIYPINNPDENSPVVVTCNFSLTYFIVSGEIENSRVPSWLCIMDTEGLSVMTAWAAGKFVGDLVGSFIKKSGVEEKIKHRNLIIPGYAAAILGDLEEELPGWKILIGPREAAHLPAYLKTIEDR
;
A
#
# COMPACT_ATOMS: atom_id res chain seq x y z
N MET A 1 9.47 15.90 20.20
CA MET A 1 9.38 14.95 21.34
C MET A 1 7.94 14.53 21.43
N ALA A 2 7.61 13.23 21.49
CA ALA A 2 6.25 12.83 21.83
C ALA A 2 5.90 13.45 23.19
N LEU A 3 4.71 14.03 23.34
CA LEU A 3 4.33 14.61 24.63
C LEU A 3 4.37 13.53 25.69
N THR A 4 5.06 13.81 26.80
CA THR A 4 4.98 12.98 28.00
C THR A 4 3.53 12.95 28.50
N GLY A 5 3.13 11.89 29.18
CA GLY A 5 1.78 11.84 29.76
C GLY A 5 1.48 13.01 30.71
N ILE A 6 2.51 13.60 31.32
CA ILE A 6 2.38 14.82 32.14
C ILE A 6 2.04 16.04 31.27
N GLN A 7 2.69 16.20 30.11
CA GLN A 7 2.38 17.29 29.18
C GLN A 7 0.98 17.14 28.57
N ILE A 8 0.57 15.91 28.24
CA ILE A 8 -0.79 15.63 27.75
C ILE A 8 -1.82 15.97 28.84
N LEU A 9 -1.59 15.57 30.08
CA LEU A 9 -2.49 15.87 31.20
C LEU A 9 -2.73 17.37 31.40
N LYS A 10 -1.76 18.23 31.08
CA LYS A 10 -1.93 19.69 31.18
C LYS A 10 -3.01 20.23 30.25
N LEU A 11 -3.18 19.58 29.09
CA LEU A 11 -4.13 19.95 28.04
C LEU A 11 -5.48 19.24 28.18
N LEU A 12 -5.58 18.21 29.03
CA LEU A 12 -6.84 17.54 29.31
C LEU A 12 -7.73 18.32 30.29
N PRO A 13 -9.06 18.07 30.29
CA PRO A 13 -10.03 18.74 31.18
C PRO A 13 -9.84 18.47 32.68
N LYS A 14 -9.07 17.44 33.05
CA LYS A 14 -8.80 17.02 34.44
C LYS A 14 -10.06 16.70 35.26
N THR A 15 -11.15 16.32 34.60
CA THR A 15 -12.42 15.97 35.26
C THR A 15 -12.40 14.61 35.95
N ASN A 16 -11.54 13.69 35.50
CA ASN A 16 -11.48 12.30 35.96
C ASN A 16 -12.85 11.58 35.92
N CYS A 17 -13.71 11.91 34.94
CA CYS A 17 -15.08 11.39 34.87
C CYS A 17 -15.20 9.91 34.48
N GLY A 18 -14.13 9.28 33.97
CA GLY A 18 -14.13 7.86 33.59
C GLY A 18 -14.83 7.54 32.26
N GLU A 19 -15.45 8.51 31.59
CA GLU A 19 -16.21 8.30 30.35
C GLU A 19 -15.36 7.77 29.17
N CYS A 20 -14.05 8.04 29.19
CA CYS A 20 -13.09 7.50 28.21
C CYS A 20 -12.66 6.05 28.51
N LYS A 21 -13.28 5.37 29.49
CA LYS A 21 -12.93 4.03 29.99
C LYS A 21 -11.56 3.92 30.68
N PHE A 22 -10.97 5.06 31.06
CA PHE A 22 -9.77 5.11 31.89
C PHE A 22 -10.11 5.64 33.29
N PRO A 23 -9.49 5.11 34.36
CA PRO A 23 -9.85 5.45 35.74
C PRO A 23 -9.53 6.91 36.11
N THR A 24 -8.58 7.56 35.43
CA THR A 24 -8.23 8.98 35.63
C THR A 24 -7.79 9.63 34.33
N CYS A 25 -7.83 10.96 34.24
CA CYS A 25 -7.26 11.71 33.13
C CYS A 25 -5.74 11.48 33.01
N LEU A 26 -5.04 11.22 34.12
CA LEU A 26 -3.62 10.86 34.08
C LEU A 26 -3.40 9.49 33.43
N ALA A 27 -4.22 8.49 33.76
CA ALA A 27 -4.15 7.18 33.14
C ALA A 27 -4.44 7.25 31.62
N PHE A 28 -5.44 8.05 31.23
CA PHE A 28 -5.72 8.33 29.83
C PHE A 28 -4.56 9.04 29.13
N ALA A 29 -3.97 10.06 29.76
CA ALA A 29 -2.81 10.79 29.22
C ALA A 29 -1.56 9.90 29.04
N MET A 30 -1.30 8.99 29.98
CA MET A 30 -0.20 8.02 29.88
C MET A 30 -0.46 6.99 28.78
N ALA A 31 -1.71 6.55 28.61
CA ALA A 31 -2.11 5.66 27.52
C ALA A 31 -1.98 6.35 26.15
N LEU A 32 -2.36 7.64 26.05
CA LEU A 32 -2.17 8.46 24.85
C LEU A 32 -0.70 8.64 24.50
N ALA A 33 0.15 9.00 25.48
CA ALA A 33 1.59 9.16 25.28
C ALA A 33 2.27 7.85 24.81
N ALA A 34 1.73 6.70 25.23
CA ALA A 34 2.18 5.38 24.82
C ALA A 34 1.55 4.89 23.50
N GLY A 35 0.66 5.68 22.86
CA GLY A 35 -0.05 5.29 21.64
C GLY A 35 -1.01 4.11 21.83
N LYS A 36 -1.48 3.85 23.05
CA LYS A 36 -2.39 2.74 23.39
C LYS A 36 -3.87 3.10 23.26
N THR A 37 -4.18 4.35 22.96
CA THR A 37 -5.55 4.89 22.88
C THR A 37 -5.57 6.13 22.00
N GLU A 38 -6.77 6.62 21.66
CA GLU A 38 -6.98 7.79 20.80
C GLU A 38 -7.67 8.93 21.57
N LEU A 39 -7.36 10.17 21.19
CA LEU A 39 -7.84 11.37 21.88
C LEU A 39 -9.37 11.51 21.82
N ASP A 40 -9.97 10.99 20.74
CA ASP A 40 -11.40 11.06 20.47
C ASP A 40 -12.27 10.30 21.49
N LEU A 41 -11.66 9.41 22.29
CA LEU A 41 -12.37 8.76 23.41
C LEU A 41 -12.69 9.71 24.56
N CYS A 42 -12.12 10.91 24.63
CA CYS A 42 -12.47 11.90 25.64
C CYS A 42 -13.49 12.92 25.09
N PRO A 43 -14.76 12.89 25.53
CA PRO A 43 -15.80 13.78 25.01
C PRO A 43 -15.64 15.24 25.47
N HIS A 44 -14.85 15.48 26.51
CA HIS A 44 -14.73 16.80 27.16
C HIS A 44 -13.51 17.61 26.71
N VAL A 45 -12.68 17.10 25.81
CA VAL A 45 -11.50 17.83 25.32
C VAL A 45 -11.95 19.03 24.46
N SER A 46 -11.43 20.22 24.80
CA SER A 46 -11.69 21.45 24.05
C SER A 46 -11.10 21.36 22.64
N ALA A 47 -11.70 22.05 21.67
CA ALA A 47 -11.21 22.08 20.29
C ALA A 47 -9.73 22.50 20.20
N GLY A 48 -9.33 23.55 20.94
CA GLY A 48 -7.93 24.01 20.98
C GLY A 48 -6.95 22.99 21.58
N ALA A 49 -7.35 22.27 22.63
CA ALA A 49 -6.51 21.20 23.18
C ALA A 49 -6.46 19.97 22.25
N LYS A 50 -7.53 19.71 21.50
CA LYS A 50 -7.58 18.70 20.43
C LYS A 50 -6.56 18.99 19.35
N ASP A 51 -6.52 20.24 18.88
CA ASP A 51 -5.57 20.66 17.85
C ASP A 51 -4.12 20.59 18.34
N GLU A 52 -3.82 21.09 19.54
CA GLU A 52 -2.47 21.03 20.11
C GLU A 52 -1.99 19.59 20.37
N LEU A 53 -2.86 18.74 20.92
CA LEU A 53 -2.53 17.34 21.19
C LEU A 53 -2.40 16.54 19.88
N SER A 54 -3.24 16.81 18.89
CA SER A 54 -3.18 16.20 17.57
C SER A 54 -1.90 16.59 16.84
N ASP A 55 -1.54 17.89 16.82
CA ASP A 55 -0.30 18.36 16.20
C ASP A 55 0.96 17.83 16.92
N ALA A 56 0.88 17.53 18.22
CA ALA A 56 1.99 16.99 18.99
C ALA A 56 2.09 15.45 19.00
N ALA A 57 0.97 14.76 18.75
CA ALA A 57 0.91 13.31 18.53
C ALA A 57 1.08 12.91 17.06
N ALA A 58 1.03 13.88 16.14
CA ALA A 58 1.21 13.66 14.71
C ALA A 58 2.52 12.91 14.43
N PRO A 59 2.50 11.91 13.53
CA PRO A 59 3.72 11.27 13.08
C PRO A 59 4.74 12.32 12.57
N PRO A 60 6.05 12.12 12.77
CA PRO A 60 7.04 13.12 12.37
C PRO A 60 7.01 13.44 10.87
N ILE A 61 6.48 12.52 10.06
CA ILE A 61 6.12 12.76 8.66
C ILE A 61 4.60 12.79 8.59
N ARG A 62 4.04 13.94 8.22
CA ARG A 62 2.59 14.11 8.12
C ARG A 62 2.00 13.16 7.08
N GLN A 63 0.81 12.63 7.36
CA GLN A 63 0.05 11.85 6.39
C GLN A 63 -0.88 12.78 5.60
N ILE A 64 -0.94 12.58 4.29
CA ILE A 64 -1.74 13.39 3.36
C ILE A 64 -2.57 12.45 2.49
N SER A 65 -3.78 12.88 2.13
CA SER A 65 -4.64 12.19 1.17
C SER A 65 -4.69 12.97 -0.14
N ILE A 66 -4.61 12.26 -1.26
CA ILE A 66 -4.77 12.81 -2.61
C ILE A 66 -5.81 11.94 -3.31
N GLY A 67 -6.75 12.57 -4.00
CA GLY A 67 -7.82 11.81 -4.64
C GLY A 67 -8.99 11.48 -3.70
N VAL A 68 -9.96 10.77 -4.29
CA VAL A 68 -11.17 10.26 -3.64
C VAL A 68 -11.43 8.83 -4.13
N ASP A 69 -12.40 8.17 -3.51
CA ASP A 69 -12.86 6.82 -3.86
C ASP A 69 -11.73 5.77 -3.86
N ASP A 70 -11.89 4.71 -4.65
CA ASP A 70 -10.95 3.58 -4.75
C ASP A 70 -9.60 3.98 -5.39
N TYR A 71 -9.49 5.18 -5.98
CA TYR A 71 -8.23 5.69 -6.54
C TYR A 71 -7.54 6.72 -5.64
N GLY A 72 -8.19 7.11 -4.54
CA GLY A 72 -7.59 7.98 -3.53
C GLY A 72 -6.42 7.28 -2.84
N ILE A 73 -5.31 8.00 -2.69
CA ILE A 73 -4.11 7.49 -2.02
C ILE A 73 -3.86 8.24 -0.71
N LYS A 74 -3.19 7.55 0.20
CA LYS A 74 -2.61 8.14 1.40
C LYS A 74 -1.10 7.98 1.32
N ILE A 75 -0.37 9.05 1.62
CA ILE A 75 1.09 9.09 1.59
C ILE A 75 1.62 9.77 2.85
N GLY A 76 2.86 9.48 3.25
CA GLY A 76 3.43 9.97 4.52
C GLY A 76 2.96 9.17 5.73
N GLY A 77 2.91 9.76 6.93
CA GLY A 77 2.53 9.04 8.16
C GLY A 77 3.59 8.06 8.69
N GLU A 78 4.77 8.10 8.10
CA GLU A 78 5.81 7.10 8.29
C GLU A 78 6.62 7.35 9.57
N THR A 79 7.08 6.29 10.23
CA THR A 79 7.73 6.39 11.55
C THR A 79 9.10 5.71 11.67
N VAL A 80 9.52 4.94 10.65
CA VAL A 80 10.77 4.17 10.68
C VAL A 80 11.61 4.40 9.43
N LEU A 81 12.92 4.18 9.55
CA LEU A 81 13.85 4.17 8.42
C LEU A 81 13.87 2.80 7.77
N PHE A 82 13.88 1.74 8.56
CA PHE A 82 13.96 0.38 8.04
C PHE A 82 12.69 -0.38 8.36
N ARG A 83 12.09 -1.01 7.34
CA ARG A 83 10.81 -1.70 7.50
C ARG A 83 10.82 -2.76 8.60
N HIS A 84 11.94 -3.43 8.83
CA HIS A 84 12.06 -4.46 9.87
C HIS A 84 12.05 -3.91 11.31
N GLU A 85 12.19 -2.59 11.51
CA GLU A 85 12.02 -1.96 12.83
C GLU A 85 10.54 -1.91 13.24
N LYS A 86 9.63 -1.81 12.26
CA LYS A 86 8.18 -1.83 12.45
C LYS A 86 7.48 -2.24 11.16
N THR A 87 7.01 -1.26 10.38
CA THR A 87 6.44 -1.40 9.04
C THR A 87 6.50 -0.06 8.33
N PHE A 88 6.46 -0.07 6.99
CA PHE A 88 6.07 1.11 6.22
C PHE A 88 4.55 1.08 6.03
N PHE A 89 3.88 2.19 6.27
CA PHE A 89 2.43 2.24 6.36
C PHE A 89 1.76 2.56 5.03
N ASN A 90 2.22 3.62 4.37
CA ASN A 90 1.56 4.19 3.21
C ASN A 90 2.40 4.00 1.96
N LYS A 91 1.92 3.12 1.06
CA LYS A 91 2.55 2.79 -0.22
C LYS A 91 2.68 4.05 -1.10
N PRO A 92 3.77 4.21 -1.87
CA PRO A 92 3.91 5.32 -2.79
C PRO A 92 2.82 5.27 -3.86
N GLY A 93 2.20 6.40 -4.17
CA GLY A 93 1.34 6.53 -5.33
C GLY A 93 2.14 6.43 -6.63
N ILE A 94 1.63 5.68 -7.62
CA ILE A 94 2.25 5.62 -8.94
C ILE A 94 1.42 6.47 -9.91
N ALA A 95 2.11 7.39 -10.58
CA ALA A 95 1.52 8.30 -11.54
C ALA A 95 2.06 8.09 -12.94
N VAL A 96 1.23 8.32 -13.96
CA VAL A 96 1.64 8.47 -15.36
C VAL A 96 1.57 9.93 -15.77
N LEU A 97 2.65 10.45 -16.35
CA LEU A 97 2.70 11.81 -16.89
C LEU A 97 1.81 11.93 -18.14
N ILE A 98 1.05 13.02 -18.27
CA ILE A 98 0.28 13.36 -19.47
C ILE A 98 0.46 14.83 -19.74
N THR A 99 0.85 15.22 -20.96
CA THR A 99 1.08 16.62 -21.31
C THR A 99 0.00 17.16 -22.23
N ASP A 100 -0.21 18.47 -22.21
CA ASP A 100 -1.10 19.25 -23.08
C ASP A 100 -0.72 19.30 -24.57
N VAL A 101 0.40 18.68 -24.95
CA VAL A 101 0.87 18.53 -26.34
C VAL A 101 0.78 17.10 -26.89
N MET A 102 0.34 16.14 -26.08
CA MET A 102 0.07 14.78 -26.56
C MET A 102 -1.20 14.78 -27.43
N ASP A 103 -1.22 13.92 -28.45
CA ASP A 103 -2.42 13.71 -29.24
C ASP A 103 -3.52 13.03 -28.42
N ASP A 104 -4.75 13.14 -28.90
CA ASP A 104 -5.93 12.66 -28.18
C ASP A 104 -5.89 11.16 -27.90
N GLY A 105 -5.31 10.37 -28.82
CA GLY A 105 -5.19 8.92 -28.71
C GLY A 105 -4.18 8.52 -27.65
N GLU A 106 -3.05 9.22 -27.55
CA GLU A 106 -2.05 8.97 -26.52
C GLU A 106 -2.57 9.36 -25.12
N VAL A 107 -3.27 10.49 -25.00
CA VAL A 107 -3.96 10.89 -23.75
C VAL A 107 -4.94 9.80 -23.31
N GLU A 108 -5.77 9.33 -24.25
CA GLU A 108 -6.77 8.29 -24.02
C GLU A 108 -6.14 6.96 -23.59
N ARG A 109 -5.03 6.56 -24.23
CA ARG A 109 -4.29 5.35 -23.88
C ARG A 109 -3.77 5.40 -22.44
N ARG A 110 -3.10 6.49 -22.05
CA ARG A 110 -2.51 6.64 -20.71
C ARG A 110 -3.56 6.69 -19.60
N LEU A 111 -4.66 7.40 -19.83
CA LEU A 111 -5.78 7.43 -18.89
C LEU A 111 -6.42 6.03 -18.75
N THR A 112 -6.61 5.32 -19.86
CA THR A 112 -7.18 3.96 -19.85
C THR A 112 -6.25 2.96 -19.17
N ALA A 113 -4.93 3.12 -19.30
CA ALA A 113 -3.95 2.28 -18.63
C ALA A 113 -4.10 2.28 -17.10
N LEU A 114 -4.50 3.41 -16.49
CA LEU A 114 -4.76 3.50 -15.05
C LEU A 114 -5.92 2.58 -14.60
N GLU A 115 -6.90 2.39 -15.47
CA GLU A 115 -8.08 1.57 -15.22
C GLU A 115 -7.86 0.09 -15.55
N TYR A 116 -7.10 -0.13 -16.62
CA TYR A 116 -6.85 -1.44 -17.21
C TYR A 116 -5.86 -2.26 -16.38
N PHE A 117 -4.75 -1.66 -15.93
CA PHE A 117 -3.69 -2.38 -15.22
C PHE A 117 -4.05 -2.62 -13.75
N ARG A 118 -4.91 -3.62 -13.53
CA ARG A 118 -5.33 -4.10 -12.22
C ARG A 118 -4.93 -5.55 -12.06
N TYR A 119 -4.16 -5.82 -11.01
CA TYR A 119 -3.65 -7.15 -10.71
C TYR A 119 -4.09 -7.57 -9.33
N GLU A 120 -4.64 -8.77 -9.20
CA GLU A 120 -4.87 -9.38 -7.90
C GLU A 120 -3.67 -10.24 -7.51
N ARG A 121 -3.08 -9.97 -6.34
CA ARG A 121 -2.07 -10.83 -5.74
C ARG A 121 -2.35 -10.92 -4.26
N VAL A 122 -2.32 -12.14 -3.73
CA VAL A 122 -2.50 -12.36 -2.29
C VAL A 122 -3.78 -11.75 -1.69
N GLY A 123 -4.89 -11.72 -2.45
CA GLY A 123 -6.16 -11.09 -2.06
C GLY A 123 -6.13 -9.55 -2.03
N VAL A 124 -5.07 -8.95 -2.58
CA VAL A 124 -4.88 -7.50 -2.67
C VAL A 124 -4.93 -7.09 -4.14
N THR A 125 -5.83 -6.16 -4.48
CA THR A 125 -5.82 -5.51 -5.78
C THR A 125 -4.71 -4.45 -5.82
N MET A 126 -3.81 -4.57 -6.78
CA MET A 126 -2.75 -3.61 -7.08
C MET A 126 -3.05 -2.92 -8.41
N LYS A 127 -2.85 -1.60 -8.46
CA LYS A 127 -3.05 -0.77 -9.65
C LYS A 127 -2.21 0.51 -9.56
N PRO A 128 -1.84 1.16 -10.66
CA PRO A 128 -1.43 2.56 -10.64
C PRO A 128 -2.63 3.45 -10.35
N GLU A 129 -2.41 4.64 -9.79
CA GLU A 129 -3.52 5.43 -9.22
C GLU A 129 -3.70 6.82 -9.84
N ILE A 130 -2.64 7.42 -10.40
CA ILE A 130 -2.61 8.86 -10.62
C ILE A 130 -2.36 9.25 -12.08
N ALA A 131 -3.14 10.19 -12.59
CA ALA A 131 -2.80 10.96 -13.78
C ALA A 131 -2.06 12.26 -13.38
N ALA A 132 -0.80 12.40 -13.76
CA ALA A 132 -0.02 13.63 -13.56
C ALA A 132 -0.09 14.50 -14.82
N ILE A 133 -0.98 15.49 -14.81
CA ILE A 133 -1.28 16.31 -15.98
C ILE A 133 -0.39 17.56 -15.96
N LYS A 134 0.47 17.72 -16.96
CA LYS A 134 1.47 18.78 -17.06
C LYS A 134 1.12 19.79 -18.15
N TYR A 135 1.06 21.05 -17.75
CA TYR A 135 0.94 22.20 -18.64
C TYR A 135 2.31 22.57 -19.21
N THR A 136 2.41 22.70 -20.53
CA THR A 136 3.63 23.10 -21.26
C THR A 136 3.45 24.33 -22.13
N GLY A 137 2.22 24.87 -22.21
CA GLY A 137 1.92 26.14 -22.87
C GLY A 137 0.56 26.16 -23.59
N ASN A 138 -0.03 25.00 -23.87
CA ASN A 138 -1.31 24.85 -24.54
C ASN A 138 -2.46 24.75 -23.53
N LYS A 139 -3.07 25.90 -23.20
CA LYS A 139 -4.14 25.97 -22.19
C LYS A 139 -5.35 25.11 -22.57
N GLU A 140 -5.76 25.14 -23.84
CA GLU A 140 -6.92 24.38 -24.32
C GLU A 140 -6.66 22.88 -24.22
N GLY A 141 -5.47 22.42 -24.63
CA GLY A 141 -5.05 21.03 -24.48
C GLY A 141 -5.02 20.59 -23.02
N PHE A 142 -4.45 21.41 -22.13
CA PHE A 142 -4.38 21.13 -20.71
C PHE A 142 -5.77 20.94 -20.09
N LEU A 143 -6.67 21.89 -20.30
CA LEU A 143 -8.04 21.81 -19.77
C LEU A 143 -8.84 20.66 -20.39
N ALA A 144 -8.58 20.29 -21.64
CA ALA A 144 -9.18 19.11 -22.26
C ALA A 144 -8.74 17.81 -21.57
N VAL A 145 -7.45 17.65 -21.27
CA VAL A 145 -6.94 16.49 -20.52
C VAL A 145 -7.53 16.46 -19.10
N VAL A 146 -7.61 17.61 -18.42
CA VAL A 146 -8.23 17.70 -17.08
C VAL A 146 -9.70 17.25 -17.11
N LYS A 147 -10.49 17.67 -18.10
CA LYS A 147 -11.89 17.23 -18.25
C LYS A 147 -11.99 15.72 -18.46
N LYS A 148 -11.13 15.13 -19.29
CA LYS A 148 -11.08 13.68 -19.51
C LYS A 148 -10.74 12.93 -18.22
N ALA A 149 -9.73 13.39 -17.48
CA ALA A 149 -9.36 12.80 -16.20
C ALA A 149 -10.47 12.94 -15.15
N ALA A 150 -11.21 14.05 -15.15
CA ALA A 150 -12.37 14.26 -14.25
C ALA A 150 -13.48 13.21 -14.45
N ALA A 151 -13.63 12.64 -15.64
CA ALA A 151 -14.63 11.62 -15.93
C ALA A 151 -14.18 10.18 -15.63
N ARG A 152 -12.92 9.96 -15.21
CA ARG A 152 -12.33 8.62 -15.08
C ARG A 152 -11.94 8.24 -13.66
N PRO A 153 -11.92 6.95 -13.29
CA PRO A 153 -11.51 6.54 -11.96
C PRO A 153 -9.97 6.65 -11.84
N CYS A 154 -9.49 7.83 -11.42
CA CYS A 154 -8.09 8.13 -11.15
C CYS A 154 -7.96 9.30 -10.17
N SER A 155 -6.85 9.33 -9.42
CA SER A 155 -6.35 10.52 -8.73
C SER A 155 -5.64 11.44 -9.72
N VAL A 156 -5.54 12.73 -9.40
CA VAL A 156 -4.93 13.71 -10.31
C VAL A 156 -3.88 14.56 -9.61
N ILE A 157 -2.76 14.79 -10.29
CA ILE A 157 -1.79 15.84 -9.97
C ILE A 157 -1.85 16.85 -11.11
N LEU A 158 -2.06 18.13 -10.79
CA LEU A 158 -2.02 19.22 -11.76
C LEU A 158 -0.65 19.90 -11.67
N ILE A 159 0.18 19.75 -12.70
CA ILE A 159 1.51 20.34 -12.82
C ILE A 159 1.39 21.59 -13.69
N CYS A 160 1.21 22.76 -13.07
CA CYS A 160 1.06 24.03 -13.76
C CYS A 160 1.57 25.18 -12.90
N ASN A 161 2.41 26.04 -13.48
CA ASN A 161 3.03 27.17 -12.77
C ASN A 161 2.25 28.48 -12.99
N ASP A 162 1.32 28.50 -13.94
CA ASP A 162 0.42 29.62 -14.20
C ASP A 162 -0.80 29.52 -13.28
N ALA A 163 -0.99 30.53 -12.44
CA ALA A 163 -2.05 30.55 -11.43
C ALA A 163 -3.46 30.68 -12.04
N ALA A 164 -3.60 31.39 -13.17
CA ALA A 164 -4.90 31.53 -13.83
C ALA A 164 -5.32 30.21 -14.49
N VAL A 165 -4.39 29.55 -15.18
CA VAL A 165 -4.63 28.23 -15.77
C VAL A 165 -4.89 27.18 -14.69
N MET A 166 -4.14 27.20 -13.59
CA MET A 166 -4.37 26.30 -12.45
C MET A 166 -5.76 26.49 -11.86
N LYS A 167 -6.20 27.74 -11.66
CA LYS A 167 -7.53 28.04 -11.12
C LYS A 167 -8.65 27.47 -12.00
N GLU A 168 -8.57 27.68 -13.31
CA GLU A 168 -9.56 27.12 -14.25
C GLU A 168 -9.57 25.58 -14.27
N ALA A 169 -8.40 24.94 -14.14
CA ALA A 169 -8.33 23.49 -14.02
C ALA A 169 -8.94 22.98 -12.69
N LEU A 170 -8.70 23.69 -11.59
CA LEU A 170 -9.28 23.35 -10.29
C LEU A 170 -10.80 23.49 -10.27
N ASP A 171 -11.36 24.52 -10.93
CA ASP A 171 -12.81 24.67 -11.05
C ASP A 171 -13.48 23.47 -11.75
N ILE A 172 -12.74 22.75 -12.60
CA ILE A 172 -13.21 21.54 -13.27
C ILE A 172 -13.12 20.30 -12.37
N ILE A 173 -12.06 20.18 -11.56
CA ILE A 173 -11.66 18.88 -10.97
C ILE A 173 -11.51 18.88 -9.43
N ARG A 174 -11.80 19.99 -8.75
CA ARG A 174 -11.63 20.13 -7.29
C ARG A 174 -12.31 19.02 -6.47
N ASP A 175 -13.43 18.48 -6.94
CA ASP A 175 -14.20 17.45 -6.23
C ASP A 175 -13.42 16.12 -6.14
N LYS A 176 -12.43 15.91 -7.03
CA LYS A 176 -11.49 14.80 -6.96
C LYS A 176 -10.32 15.02 -6.00
N LYS A 177 -10.23 16.18 -5.35
CA LYS A 177 -9.14 16.52 -4.43
C LYS A 177 -7.74 16.31 -5.03
N PRO A 178 -7.41 16.97 -6.16
CA PRO A 178 -6.12 16.81 -6.82
C PRO A 178 -4.97 17.38 -5.96
N LEU A 179 -3.74 16.94 -6.25
CA LEU A 179 -2.53 17.63 -5.79
C LEU A 179 -2.23 18.80 -6.72
N ILE A 180 -2.12 20.00 -6.14
CA ILE A 180 -1.64 21.19 -6.85
C ILE A 180 -0.11 21.11 -6.89
N TYR A 181 0.48 21.20 -8.08
CA TYR A 181 1.92 21.25 -8.28
C TYR A 181 2.27 22.47 -9.17
N GLY A 182 3.20 23.37 -8.82
CA GLY A 182 4.13 23.38 -7.69
C GLY A 182 4.43 24.80 -7.19
N ALA A 183 4.41 24.96 -5.86
CA ALA A 183 4.78 26.20 -5.18
C ALA A 183 6.30 26.32 -5.08
N THR A 184 6.82 27.32 -5.79
CA THR A 184 8.23 27.70 -5.89
C THR A 184 8.50 28.95 -5.05
N ARG A 185 9.76 29.38 -4.97
CA ARG A 185 10.15 30.62 -4.29
C ARG A 185 9.46 31.86 -4.85
N GLU A 186 9.17 31.84 -6.15
CA GLU A 186 8.60 32.96 -6.89
C GLU A 186 7.07 33.05 -6.75
N ASN A 187 6.39 31.94 -6.49
CA ASN A 187 4.92 31.88 -6.53
C ASN A 187 4.24 31.25 -5.30
N TYR A 188 4.98 30.94 -4.23
CA TYR A 188 4.42 30.24 -3.04
C TYR A 188 3.24 30.97 -2.39
N GLU A 189 3.21 32.31 -2.38
CA GLU A 189 2.11 33.07 -1.79
C GLU A 189 0.81 32.88 -2.58
N THR A 190 0.92 32.95 -3.91
CA THR A 190 -0.21 32.77 -4.83
C THR A 190 -0.73 31.33 -4.76
N PHE A 191 0.16 30.34 -4.91
CA PHE A 191 -0.22 28.93 -4.89
C PHE A 191 -0.66 28.46 -3.50
N GLY A 192 -0.06 29.02 -2.45
CA GLY A 192 -0.47 28.75 -1.08
C GLY A 192 -1.88 29.29 -0.79
N SER A 193 -2.19 30.49 -1.27
CA SER A 193 -3.55 31.05 -1.16
C SER A 193 -4.56 30.22 -1.95
N LEU A 194 -4.21 29.77 -3.15
CA LEU A 194 -5.05 28.90 -3.98
C LEU A 194 -5.32 27.55 -3.30
N ALA A 195 -4.29 26.91 -2.74
CA ALA A 195 -4.44 25.65 -2.00
C ALA A 195 -5.35 25.80 -0.78
N LYS A 196 -5.34 26.96 -0.09
CA LYS A 196 -6.28 27.26 0.99
C LYS A 196 -7.70 27.51 0.50
N GLU A 197 -7.86 28.26 -0.59
CA GLU A 197 -9.17 28.55 -1.21
C GLU A 197 -9.91 27.26 -1.57
N TYR A 198 -9.20 26.31 -2.20
CA TYR A 198 -9.78 25.04 -2.64
C TYR A 198 -9.68 23.91 -1.61
N VAL A 199 -8.95 24.11 -0.51
CA VAL A 199 -8.70 23.11 0.54
C VAL A 199 -8.04 21.84 -0.04
N LEU A 200 -6.94 22.04 -0.76
CA LEU A 200 -6.23 20.98 -1.49
C LEU A 200 -4.76 20.86 -1.07
N PRO A 201 -4.17 19.66 -1.18
CA PRO A 201 -2.74 19.48 -0.95
C PRO A 201 -1.91 20.22 -2.00
N LEU A 202 -0.72 20.69 -1.59
CA LEU A 202 0.17 21.50 -2.40
C LEU A 202 1.60 20.94 -2.43
N ALA A 203 2.17 20.78 -3.61
CA ALA A 203 3.58 20.44 -3.76
C ALA A 203 4.46 21.68 -3.58
N VAL A 204 5.52 21.54 -2.80
CA VAL A 204 6.57 22.53 -2.56
C VAL A 204 7.78 22.14 -3.41
N VAL A 205 8.19 23.01 -4.32
CA VAL A 205 9.25 22.78 -5.28
C VAL A 205 10.40 23.73 -4.98
N GLY A 206 11.51 23.19 -4.51
CA GLY A 206 12.72 23.95 -4.22
C GLY A 206 13.96 23.28 -4.81
N ASN A 207 15.09 23.98 -4.82
CA ASN A 207 16.37 23.44 -5.26
C ASN A 207 17.14 22.86 -4.06
N GLY A 208 16.99 21.56 -3.80
CA GLY A 208 17.54 20.89 -2.63
C GLY A 208 16.75 21.12 -1.33
N PHE A 209 17.16 20.46 -0.24
CA PHE A 209 16.37 20.47 1.01
C PHE A 209 16.32 21.81 1.72
N ASP A 210 17.40 22.60 1.63
CA ASP A 210 17.48 23.87 2.36
C ASP A 210 16.41 24.84 1.83
N ASP A 211 16.25 24.89 0.50
CA ASP A 211 15.25 25.71 -0.15
C ASP A 211 13.83 25.21 0.16
N VAL A 212 13.60 23.90 0.01
CA VAL A 212 12.31 23.29 0.34
C VAL A 212 11.93 23.50 1.80
N ALA A 213 12.88 23.38 2.74
CA ALA A 213 12.62 23.60 4.16
C ALA A 213 12.14 25.03 4.40
N GLY A 214 12.82 26.03 3.84
CA GLY A 214 12.41 27.43 3.94
C GLY A 214 11.04 27.71 3.33
N LEU A 215 10.72 27.11 2.17
CA LEU A 215 9.40 27.27 1.54
C LEU A 215 8.30 26.58 2.35
N THR A 216 8.59 25.41 2.91
CA THR A 216 7.66 24.66 3.74
C THR A 216 7.32 25.44 5.01
N GLU A 217 8.30 26.07 5.67
CA GLU A 217 8.05 26.95 6.82
C GLU A 217 7.12 28.12 6.47
N LYS A 218 7.34 28.77 5.33
CA LYS A 218 6.48 29.87 4.86
C LYS A 218 5.05 29.41 4.59
N LEU A 219 4.87 28.29 3.89
CA LEU A 219 3.56 27.74 3.58
C LEU A 219 2.82 27.26 4.83
N VAL A 220 3.54 26.66 5.79
CA VAL A 220 2.99 26.32 7.11
C VAL A 220 2.58 27.56 7.89
N ALA A 221 3.37 28.64 7.85
CA ALA A 221 3.01 29.93 8.46
C ALA A 221 1.77 30.55 7.81
N MET A 222 1.51 30.27 6.53
CA MET A 222 0.26 30.61 5.86
C MET A 222 -0.92 29.73 6.31
N GLY A 223 -0.71 28.71 7.14
CA GLY A 223 -1.72 27.79 7.65
C GLY A 223 -1.97 26.56 6.78
N LEU A 224 -1.11 26.31 5.78
CA LEU A 224 -1.17 25.07 5.01
C LEU A 224 -0.55 23.94 5.82
N LYS A 225 -1.24 22.80 5.84
CA LYS A 225 -0.73 21.63 6.53
C LYS A 225 -0.45 20.48 5.57
N ASP A 226 -1.08 20.40 4.41
CA ASP A 226 -0.95 19.24 3.52
C ASP A 226 0.01 19.56 2.36
N LEU A 227 1.31 19.35 2.61
CA LEU A 227 2.40 19.68 1.70
C LEU A 227 3.13 18.43 1.18
N VAL A 228 3.57 18.44 -0.08
CA VAL A 228 4.39 17.37 -0.69
C VAL A 228 5.70 17.96 -1.20
N ILE A 229 6.84 17.35 -0.90
CA ILE A 229 8.17 17.90 -1.21
C ILE A 229 8.69 17.41 -2.57
N ASP A 230 9.12 18.33 -3.44
CA ASP A 230 10.06 18.09 -4.54
C ASP A 230 11.34 18.93 -4.35
N THR A 231 12.49 18.29 -4.33
CA THR A 231 13.81 18.93 -4.24
C THR A 231 14.39 19.34 -5.59
N SER A 232 13.64 19.14 -6.67
CA SER A 232 14.04 19.40 -8.06
C SER A 232 15.24 18.58 -8.55
N SER A 233 15.74 17.64 -7.75
CA SER A 233 16.81 16.72 -8.14
C SER A 233 16.31 15.77 -9.22
N ARG A 234 17.02 15.75 -10.37
CA ARG A 234 16.77 14.86 -11.52
C ARG A 234 17.93 13.91 -11.82
N GLY A 235 18.94 13.88 -10.96
CA GLY A 235 20.00 12.87 -10.99
C GLY A 235 19.73 11.75 -9.99
N VAL A 236 19.86 10.49 -10.39
CA VAL A 236 19.56 9.32 -9.53
C VAL A 236 20.28 9.37 -8.18
N LYS A 237 21.57 9.75 -8.18
CA LYS A 237 22.38 9.84 -6.96
C LYS A 237 21.86 10.92 -6.00
N ASP A 238 21.56 12.10 -6.54
CA ASP A 238 21.15 13.24 -5.75
C ASP A 238 19.72 13.01 -5.24
N SER A 239 18.80 12.59 -6.10
CA SER A 239 17.43 12.22 -5.68
C SER A 239 17.41 11.09 -4.64
N PHE A 240 18.31 10.10 -4.71
CA PHE A 240 18.43 9.07 -3.66
C PHE A 240 18.92 9.66 -2.33
N THR A 241 19.99 10.47 -2.39
CA THR A 241 20.50 11.21 -1.23
C THR A 241 19.37 12.00 -0.60
N ASP A 242 18.52 12.57 -1.46
CA ASP A 242 17.41 13.41 -1.06
C ASP A 242 16.32 12.71 -0.29
N GLN A 243 15.83 11.59 -0.81
CA GLN A 243 14.83 10.83 -0.09
C GLN A 243 15.35 10.36 1.27
N VAL A 244 16.61 9.93 1.35
CA VAL A 244 17.22 9.47 2.60
C VAL A 244 17.40 10.61 3.60
N ALA A 245 17.90 11.76 3.16
CA ALA A 245 18.13 12.92 4.02
C ALA A 245 16.82 13.47 4.60
N ILE A 246 15.79 13.65 3.78
CA ILE A 246 14.46 14.13 4.21
C ILE A 246 13.87 13.19 5.26
N ARG A 247 13.84 11.88 4.96
CA ARG A 247 13.31 10.85 5.87
C ARG A 247 14.06 10.87 7.21
N ARG A 248 15.39 10.96 7.19
CA ARG A 248 16.22 11.02 8.40
C ARG A 248 16.00 12.31 9.18
N ALA A 249 15.93 13.45 8.50
CA ALA A 249 15.70 14.75 9.14
C ALA A 249 14.35 14.75 9.89
N ALA A 250 13.29 14.26 9.25
CA ALA A 250 11.97 14.14 9.87
C ALA A 250 11.94 13.13 11.03
N LEU A 251 12.52 11.94 10.86
CA LEU A 251 12.40 10.86 11.85
C LEU A 251 13.40 10.95 13.00
N VAL A 252 14.66 11.25 12.72
CA VAL A 252 15.75 11.23 13.69
C VAL A 252 15.89 12.61 14.34
N SER A 253 16.12 13.64 13.51
CA SER A 253 16.31 15.01 13.99
C SER A 253 15.00 15.71 14.38
N LYS A 254 13.85 15.12 14.03
CA LYS A 254 12.52 15.72 14.22
C LYS A 254 12.40 17.11 13.58
N PHE A 255 13.07 17.30 12.45
CA PHE A 255 13.09 18.55 11.72
C PHE A 255 11.77 18.73 10.95
N LYS A 256 10.84 19.47 11.56
CA LYS A 256 9.48 19.68 11.06
C LYS A 256 9.39 20.21 9.62
N PRO A 257 10.26 21.12 9.15
CA PRO A 257 10.18 21.63 7.77
C PRO A 257 10.36 20.57 6.69
N LEU A 258 10.92 19.40 7.01
CA LEU A 258 11.03 18.25 6.10
C LEU A 258 10.11 17.09 6.51
N GLY A 259 9.15 17.34 7.40
CA GLY A 259 8.19 16.38 7.94
C GLY A 259 7.02 16.08 7.02
N PHE A 260 7.26 15.96 5.72
CA PHE A 260 6.23 15.81 4.68
C PHE A 260 6.61 14.71 3.69
N PRO A 261 5.63 14.05 3.05
CA PRO A 261 5.90 13.10 1.99
C PRO A 261 6.52 13.80 0.78
N THR A 262 7.16 13.02 -0.09
CA THR A 262 7.92 13.51 -1.24
C THR A 262 7.31 13.03 -2.56
N ILE A 263 7.61 13.72 -3.65
CA ILE A 263 7.33 13.31 -5.03
C ILE A 263 8.64 13.18 -5.81
N THR A 264 8.71 12.22 -6.73
CA THR A 264 9.88 11.96 -7.58
C THR A 264 9.46 11.78 -9.03
N PHE A 265 10.34 12.15 -9.96
CA PHE A 265 10.11 12.10 -11.40
C PHE A 265 11.14 11.24 -12.13
N PRO A 266 11.14 9.90 -11.99
CA PRO A 266 11.98 9.02 -12.81
C PRO A 266 11.93 9.32 -14.32
N CYS A 267 10.77 9.75 -14.81
CA CYS A 267 10.54 10.15 -16.20
C CYS A 267 11.34 11.37 -16.66
N GLU A 268 11.90 12.14 -15.73
CA GLU A 268 12.79 13.27 -16.01
C GLU A 268 14.27 12.91 -15.71
N MET A 269 14.58 11.65 -15.37
CA MET A 269 15.95 11.17 -15.06
C MET A 269 16.57 10.33 -16.18
N THR A 270 15.75 9.83 -17.12
CA THR A 270 16.17 8.95 -18.22
C THR A 270 15.08 8.84 -19.28
N ASP A 271 15.47 8.66 -20.55
CA ASP A 271 14.55 8.38 -21.66
C ASP A 271 14.38 6.87 -21.95
N ASP A 272 15.20 6.02 -21.32
CA ASP A 272 15.12 4.56 -21.43
C ASP A 272 14.03 3.99 -20.49
N PRO A 273 12.96 3.33 -21.00
CA PRO A 273 11.86 2.85 -20.18
C PRO A 273 12.24 1.78 -19.15
N MET A 274 13.22 0.93 -19.46
CA MET A 274 13.67 -0.10 -18.52
C MET A 274 14.49 0.52 -17.40
N LYS A 275 15.34 1.49 -17.72
CA LYS A 275 16.08 2.27 -16.73
C LYS A 275 15.14 3.14 -15.88
N GLU A 276 14.09 3.71 -16.47
CA GLU A 276 13.05 4.46 -15.73
C GLU A 276 12.40 3.55 -14.69
N THR A 277 12.00 2.34 -15.09
CA THR A 277 11.41 1.33 -14.20
C THR A 277 12.36 0.94 -13.07
N LEU A 278 13.66 0.76 -13.36
CA LEU A 278 14.67 0.49 -12.33
C LEU A 278 14.84 1.65 -11.35
N ILE A 279 14.84 2.89 -11.84
CA ILE A 279 14.90 4.09 -10.99
C ILE A 279 13.64 4.22 -10.13
N ALA A 280 12.45 3.95 -10.68
CA ALA A 280 11.21 3.92 -9.92
C ALA A 280 11.26 2.84 -8.81
N SER A 281 11.82 1.66 -9.10
CA SER A 281 11.99 0.58 -8.13
C SER A 281 12.86 0.99 -6.93
N LEU A 282 13.87 1.85 -7.16
CA LEU A 282 14.67 2.44 -6.11
C LEU A 282 13.82 3.31 -5.20
N PHE A 283 12.98 4.18 -5.76
CA PHE A 283 12.14 5.11 -5.00
C PHE A 283 10.99 4.42 -4.26
N VAL A 284 10.49 3.28 -4.75
CA VAL A 284 9.61 2.39 -3.97
C VAL A 284 10.29 1.95 -2.67
N ALA A 285 11.57 1.57 -2.73
CA ALA A 285 12.32 1.14 -1.56
C ALA A 285 12.91 2.31 -0.73
N LYS A 286 12.94 3.52 -1.29
CA LYS A 286 13.62 4.69 -0.74
C LYS A 286 12.67 5.89 -0.66
N TYR A 287 11.64 5.69 0.17
CA TYR A 287 10.87 6.71 0.88
C TYR A 287 10.06 7.71 0.05
N ALA A 288 10.01 7.58 -1.28
CA ALA A 288 9.14 8.41 -2.09
C ALA A 288 7.68 8.23 -1.66
N GLY A 289 6.92 9.33 -1.59
CA GLY A 289 5.46 9.29 -1.42
C GLY A 289 4.72 9.16 -2.75
N ILE A 290 5.25 9.74 -3.82
CA ILE A 290 4.70 9.68 -5.18
C ILE A 290 5.84 9.45 -6.17
N ILE A 291 5.59 8.61 -7.18
CA ILE A 291 6.54 8.28 -8.25
C ILE A 291 5.84 8.55 -9.59
N VAL A 292 6.38 9.50 -10.36
CA VAL A 292 5.83 9.91 -11.67
C VAL A 292 6.63 9.26 -12.80
N LEU A 293 5.96 8.39 -13.55
CA LEU A 293 6.49 7.66 -14.70
C LEU A 293 6.13 8.35 -16.01
N GLY A 294 6.95 8.12 -17.03
CA GLY A 294 6.82 8.70 -18.35
C GLY A 294 5.77 7.97 -19.16
N ASP A 295 5.63 6.67 -18.93
CA ASP A 295 4.56 5.82 -19.48
C ASP A 295 4.36 4.61 -18.54
N ILE A 296 3.22 3.92 -18.69
CA ILE A 296 2.95 2.67 -18.00
C ILE A 296 2.51 1.60 -19.01
N THR A 297 3.21 0.47 -18.99
CA THR A 297 2.88 -0.74 -19.75
C THR A 297 2.85 -1.92 -18.79
N GLY A 298 2.28 -3.05 -19.21
CA GLY A 298 2.10 -4.20 -18.33
C GLY A 298 3.43 -4.72 -17.76
N GLU A 299 4.45 -4.76 -18.60
CA GLU A 299 5.81 -5.22 -18.27
C GLU A 299 6.57 -4.27 -17.34
N THR A 300 6.27 -2.97 -17.33
CA THR A 300 6.91 -2.00 -16.42
C THR A 300 6.13 -1.87 -15.12
N ILE A 301 4.79 -1.82 -15.18
CA ILE A 301 3.96 -1.52 -14.01
C ILE A 301 3.78 -2.72 -13.08
N PHE A 302 3.62 -3.94 -13.61
CA PHE A 302 3.42 -5.13 -12.79
C PHE A 302 4.58 -5.38 -11.80
N PRO A 303 5.87 -5.39 -12.20
CA PRO A 303 6.96 -5.61 -11.26
C PRO A 303 7.06 -4.50 -10.21
N LEU A 304 6.77 -3.24 -10.56
CA LEU A 304 6.75 -2.12 -9.61
C LEU A 304 5.62 -2.28 -8.57
N LEU A 305 4.42 -2.64 -9.00
CA LEU A 305 3.28 -2.90 -8.12
C LEU A 305 3.58 -4.06 -7.17
N LEU A 306 4.18 -5.13 -7.67
CA LEU A 306 4.56 -6.30 -6.86
C LEU A 306 5.66 -5.95 -5.85
N GLN A 307 6.70 -5.22 -6.25
CA GLN A 307 7.73 -4.74 -5.34
C GLN A 307 7.13 -3.83 -4.26
N ARG A 308 6.27 -2.90 -4.65
CA ARG A 308 5.55 -2.00 -3.74
C ARG A 308 4.71 -2.76 -2.73
N LEU A 309 3.99 -3.80 -3.16
CA LEU A 309 3.28 -4.70 -2.25
C LEU A 309 4.26 -5.34 -1.25
N ASN A 310 5.32 -5.97 -1.73
CA ASN A 310 6.27 -6.70 -0.89
C ASN A 310 6.99 -5.81 0.14
N ILE A 311 7.43 -4.61 -0.26
CA ILE A 311 8.15 -3.68 0.62
C ILE A 311 7.22 -3.14 1.73
N TYR A 312 5.94 -2.93 1.43
CA TYR A 312 4.98 -2.32 2.35
C TYR A 312 4.07 -3.33 3.08
N THR A 313 4.24 -4.64 2.85
CA THR A 313 3.64 -5.65 3.71
C THR A 313 4.23 -5.56 5.13
N ASP A 314 3.39 -5.65 6.15
CA ASP A 314 3.83 -5.66 7.55
C ASP A 314 4.72 -6.89 7.82
N PRO A 315 6.01 -6.71 8.16
CA PRO A 315 6.90 -7.85 8.40
C PRO A 315 6.56 -8.63 9.68
N GLN A 316 5.74 -8.08 10.59
CA GLN A 316 5.35 -8.72 11.84
C GLN A 316 4.09 -9.58 11.69
N ARG A 317 3.32 -9.40 10.61
CA ARG A 317 2.05 -10.07 10.38
C ARG A 317 2.09 -10.82 9.05
N PRO A 318 2.25 -12.16 9.07
CA PRO A 318 2.14 -12.96 7.86
C PRO A 318 0.79 -12.72 7.19
N MET A 319 0.79 -12.61 5.86
CA MET A 319 -0.45 -12.62 5.11
C MET A 319 -1.05 -14.02 5.18
N THR A 320 -2.33 -14.11 5.58
CA THR A 320 -3.04 -15.38 5.70
C THR A 320 -4.22 -15.46 4.74
N THR A 321 -4.45 -16.66 4.22
CA THR A 321 -5.69 -17.04 3.57
C THR A 321 -6.65 -17.56 4.63
N LYS A 322 -7.96 -17.41 4.43
CA LYS A 322 -8.95 -17.96 5.37
C LYS A 322 -8.88 -19.49 5.34
N GLU A 323 -8.99 -20.13 6.51
CA GLU A 323 -9.16 -21.58 6.56
C GLU A 323 -10.45 -21.99 5.85
N GLY A 324 -10.40 -23.09 5.09
CA GLY A 324 -11.56 -23.64 4.41
C GLY A 324 -11.23 -24.49 3.19
N ILE A 325 -12.26 -24.74 2.39
CA ILE A 325 -12.18 -25.52 1.15
C ILE A 325 -12.38 -24.58 -0.03
N TYR A 326 -11.41 -24.56 -0.94
CA TYR A 326 -11.38 -23.70 -2.10
C TYR A 326 -11.58 -24.54 -3.36
N PRO A 327 -12.65 -24.30 -4.14
CA PRO A 327 -12.83 -24.93 -5.44
C PRO A 327 -11.91 -24.27 -6.48
N ILE A 328 -11.02 -25.05 -7.11
CA ILE A 328 -10.16 -24.58 -8.20
C ILE A 328 -10.50 -25.35 -9.47
N ASN A 329 -10.68 -24.65 -10.59
CA ASN A 329 -11.07 -25.23 -11.88
C ASN A 329 -12.43 -25.98 -11.86
N ASN A 330 -13.39 -25.57 -11.03
CA ASN A 330 -14.74 -26.15 -10.92
C ASN A 330 -14.75 -27.66 -10.60
N PRO A 331 -14.25 -28.07 -9.41
CA PRO A 331 -14.19 -29.47 -9.02
C PRO A 331 -15.58 -30.09 -8.82
N ASP A 332 -15.64 -31.40 -9.04
CA ASP A 332 -16.77 -32.28 -8.80
C ASP A 332 -16.46 -33.29 -7.69
N GLU A 333 -17.34 -34.28 -7.55
CA GLU A 333 -17.24 -35.35 -6.54
C GLU A 333 -16.11 -36.37 -6.77
N ASN A 334 -15.46 -36.36 -7.94
CA ASN A 334 -14.34 -37.24 -8.27
C ASN A 334 -13.00 -36.49 -8.28
N SER A 335 -13.04 -35.18 -8.12
CA SER A 335 -11.87 -34.31 -8.22
C SER A 335 -10.92 -34.48 -7.02
N PRO A 336 -9.59 -34.48 -7.24
CA PRO A 336 -8.59 -34.67 -6.19
C PRO A 336 -8.70 -33.62 -5.07
N VAL A 337 -8.37 -34.07 -3.86
CA VAL A 337 -8.28 -33.23 -2.66
C VAL A 337 -6.81 -32.99 -2.31
N VAL A 338 -6.42 -31.73 -2.26
CA VAL A 338 -5.07 -31.27 -1.91
C VAL A 338 -5.13 -30.48 -0.61
N VAL A 339 -4.28 -30.79 0.38
CA VAL A 339 -4.19 -29.99 1.61
C VAL A 339 -2.91 -29.16 1.65
N THR A 340 -3.01 -27.93 2.16
CA THR A 340 -1.86 -27.07 2.45
C THR A 340 -2.17 -26.13 3.63
N CYS A 341 -1.23 -25.26 3.97
CA CYS A 341 -1.32 -24.29 5.06
C CYS A 341 -1.92 -22.95 4.62
N ASN A 342 -2.41 -22.15 5.57
CA ASN A 342 -3.01 -20.85 5.32
C ASN A 342 -2.04 -19.67 5.15
N PHE A 343 -0.72 -19.89 5.10
CA PHE A 343 0.20 -18.83 4.69
C PHE A 343 -0.09 -18.41 3.23
N SER A 344 -0.41 -17.13 3.00
CA SER A 344 -0.91 -16.68 1.69
C SER A 344 0.05 -17.02 0.56
N LEU A 345 1.36 -16.85 0.72
CA LEU A 345 2.30 -17.21 -0.34
C LEU A 345 2.23 -18.70 -0.70
N THR A 346 2.15 -19.59 0.29
CA THR A 346 1.96 -21.02 0.02
C THR A 346 0.63 -21.27 -0.69
N TYR A 347 -0.47 -20.69 -0.21
CA TYR A 347 -1.79 -20.84 -0.83
C TYR A 347 -1.76 -20.42 -2.30
N PHE A 348 -1.28 -19.22 -2.62
CA PHE A 348 -1.29 -18.70 -3.99
C PHE A 348 -0.33 -19.46 -4.92
N ILE A 349 0.77 -19.99 -4.40
CA ILE A 349 1.66 -20.86 -5.17
C ILE A 349 0.93 -22.17 -5.49
N VAL A 350 0.33 -22.83 -4.50
CA VAL A 350 -0.36 -24.11 -4.72
C VAL A 350 -1.60 -23.93 -5.60
N SER A 351 -2.44 -22.95 -5.31
CA SER A 351 -3.67 -22.69 -6.08
C SER A 351 -3.36 -22.30 -7.53
N GLY A 352 -2.32 -21.48 -7.76
CA GLY A 352 -1.89 -21.10 -9.10
C GLY A 352 -1.38 -22.29 -9.91
N GLU A 353 -0.65 -23.22 -9.29
CA GLU A 353 -0.20 -24.44 -9.97
C GLU A 353 -1.35 -25.42 -10.22
N ILE A 354 -2.35 -25.50 -9.32
CA ILE A 354 -3.59 -26.25 -9.60
C ILE A 354 -4.33 -25.61 -10.78
N GLU A 355 -4.47 -24.29 -10.81
CA GLU A 355 -5.10 -23.56 -11.94
C GLU A 355 -4.37 -23.85 -13.25
N ASN A 356 -3.04 -23.70 -13.28
CA ASN A 356 -2.18 -24.01 -14.43
C ASN A 356 -2.27 -25.46 -14.91
N SER A 357 -2.53 -26.39 -13.99
CA SER A 357 -2.70 -27.81 -14.34
C SER A 357 -3.93 -28.06 -15.20
N ARG A 358 -4.95 -27.19 -15.09
CA ARG A 358 -6.31 -27.35 -15.63
C ARG A 358 -7.06 -28.57 -15.09
N VAL A 359 -6.56 -29.20 -14.03
CA VAL A 359 -7.23 -30.29 -13.33
C VAL A 359 -8.17 -29.67 -12.29
N PRO A 360 -9.48 -29.97 -12.32
CA PRO A 360 -10.42 -29.60 -11.26
C PRO A 360 -9.96 -30.18 -9.92
N SER A 361 -9.84 -29.37 -8.87
CA SER A 361 -9.35 -29.85 -7.55
C SER A 361 -9.99 -29.11 -6.38
N TRP A 362 -10.19 -29.84 -5.28
CA TRP A 362 -10.53 -29.27 -3.98
C TRP A 362 -9.25 -28.93 -3.21
N LEU A 363 -9.03 -27.65 -2.93
CA LEU A 363 -7.88 -27.20 -2.14
C LEU A 363 -8.30 -26.88 -0.70
N CYS A 364 -7.89 -27.73 0.23
CA CYS A 364 -8.13 -27.60 1.66
C CYS A 364 -7.02 -26.78 2.32
N ILE A 365 -7.38 -25.63 2.90
CA ILE A 365 -6.46 -24.69 3.54
C ILE A 365 -6.64 -24.78 5.04
N MET A 366 -5.65 -25.36 5.73
CA MET A 366 -5.63 -25.47 7.18
C MET A 366 -4.99 -24.24 7.83
N ASP A 367 -5.58 -23.72 8.90
CA ASP A 367 -4.98 -22.66 9.70
C ASP A 367 -3.69 -23.16 10.38
N THR A 368 -2.61 -22.46 10.12
CA THR A 368 -1.28 -22.70 10.70
C THR A 368 -0.70 -21.40 11.28
N GLU A 369 -1.57 -20.43 11.55
CA GLU A 369 -1.23 -19.07 11.97
C GLU A 369 -0.35 -18.33 10.94
N GLY A 370 -0.55 -18.64 9.66
CA GLY A 370 0.20 -18.00 8.57
C GLY A 370 1.64 -18.50 8.40
N LEU A 371 1.97 -19.68 8.93
CA LEU A 371 3.27 -20.31 8.74
C LEU A 371 3.30 -21.13 7.44
N SER A 372 4.44 -21.15 6.74
CA SER A 372 4.62 -22.03 5.58
C SER A 372 4.62 -23.51 6.00
N VAL A 373 4.35 -24.44 5.09
CA VAL A 373 4.23 -25.89 5.41
C VAL A 373 5.37 -26.40 6.27
N MET A 374 6.64 -26.17 5.88
CA MET A 374 7.79 -26.65 6.64
C MET A 374 7.93 -25.96 8.00
N THR A 375 7.63 -24.66 8.07
CA THR A 375 7.69 -23.90 9.33
C THR A 375 6.60 -24.36 10.30
N ALA A 376 5.38 -24.58 9.78
CA ALA A 376 4.24 -25.07 10.53
C ALA A 376 4.49 -26.50 11.02
N TRP A 377 5.03 -27.38 10.17
CA TRP A 377 5.43 -28.73 10.56
C TRP A 377 6.47 -28.71 11.68
N ALA A 378 7.55 -27.94 11.51
CA ALA A 378 8.60 -27.81 12.52
C ALA A 378 8.08 -27.21 13.86
N ALA A 379 7.06 -26.35 13.80
CA ALA A 379 6.40 -25.77 14.96
C ALA A 379 5.28 -26.64 15.55
N GLY A 380 5.05 -27.85 15.03
CA GLY A 380 3.98 -28.74 15.49
C GLY A 380 2.56 -28.28 15.10
N LYS A 381 2.43 -27.34 14.17
CA LYS A 381 1.15 -26.78 13.69
C LYS A 381 0.66 -27.40 12.38
N PHE A 382 1.47 -28.23 11.73
CA PHE A 382 1.09 -29.02 10.55
C PHE A 382 1.52 -30.47 10.74
N VAL A 383 0.79 -31.19 11.61
CA VAL A 383 1.05 -32.58 12.02
C VAL A 383 -0.19 -33.45 11.79
N GLY A 384 -0.03 -34.78 11.77
CA GLY A 384 -1.09 -35.73 11.40
C GLY A 384 -2.42 -35.50 12.11
N ASP A 385 -2.39 -35.42 13.45
CA ASP A 385 -3.56 -35.15 14.30
C ASP A 385 -4.34 -33.89 13.91
N LEU A 386 -3.62 -32.79 13.66
CA LEU A 386 -4.23 -31.51 13.33
C LEU A 386 -4.78 -31.50 11.91
N VAL A 387 -4.02 -32.04 10.94
CA VAL A 387 -4.45 -32.14 9.54
C VAL A 387 -5.65 -33.08 9.42
N GLY A 388 -5.61 -34.25 10.05
CA GLY A 388 -6.72 -35.20 10.07
C GLY A 388 -7.97 -34.62 10.72
N SER A 389 -7.82 -33.97 11.87
CA SER A 389 -8.91 -33.26 12.54
C SER A 389 -9.51 -32.15 11.68
N PHE A 390 -8.69 -31.38 10.97
CA PHE A 390 -9.15 -30.36 10.04
C PHE A 390 -9.95 -30.96 8.89
N ILE A 391 -9.43 -32.01 8.24
CA ILE A 391 -10.11 -32.67 7.11
C ILE A 391 -11.50 -33.18 7.53
N LYS A 392 -11.61 -33.86 8.68
CA LYS A 392 -12.90 -34.30 9.24
C LYS A 392 -13.90 -33.15 9.45
N LYS A 393 -13.41 -32.00 9.93
CA LYS A 393 -14.25 -30.83 10.27
C LYS A 393 -14.54 -29.91 9.08
N SER A 394 -13.72 -29.98 8.03
CA SER A 394 -13.77 -29.05 6.90
C SER A 394 -15.05 -29.17 6.05
N GLY A 395 -15.72 -30.32 6.09
CA GLY A 395 -16.85 -30.65 5.22
C GLY A 395 -16.44 -31.19 3.84
N VAL A 396 -15.15 -31.49 3.61
CA VAL A 396 -14.69 -31.99 2.29
C VAL A 396 -15.24 -33.39 1.99
N GLU A 397 -15.53 -34.18 3.01
CA GLU A 397 -16.10 -35.53 2.87
C GLU A 397 -17.46 -35.56 2.18
N GLU A 398 -18.24 -34.49 2.32
CA GLU A 398 -19.55 -34.34 1.70
C GLU A 398 -19.44 -33.91 0.22
N LYS A 399 -18.25 -33.51 -0.21
CA LYS A 399 -17.97 -33.00 -1.56
C LYS A 399 -17.37 -34.05 -2.50
N ILE A 400 -16.96 -35.22 -1.99
CA ILE A 400 -16.22 -36.23 -2.74
C ILE A 400 -16.78 -37.65 -2.52
N LYS A 401 -16.68 -38.50 -3.54
CA LYS A 401 -17.04 -39.93 -3.50
C LYS A 401 -15.88 -40.83 -3.07
N HIS A 402 -14.65 -40.34 -3.20
CA HIS A 402 -13.44 -41.08 -2.83
C HIS A 402 -12.94 -40.66 -1.43
N ARG A 403 -11.89 -41.33 -0.95
CA ARG A 403 -11.19 -41.00 0.31
C ARG A 403 -9.70 -40.93 0.03
N ASN A 404 -9.31 -39.96 -0.81
CA ASN A 404 -7.91 -39.73 -1.18
C ASN A 404 -7.53 -38.31 -0.78
N LEU A 405 -6.38 -38.15 -0.12
CA LEU A 405 -5.87 -36.84 0.31
C LEU A 405 -4.42 -36.68 -0.14
N ILE A 406 -4.13 -35.61 -0.87
CA ILE A 406 -2.77 -35.27 -1.31
C ILE A 406 -2.14 -34.32 -0.30
N ILE A 407 -1.04 -34.75 0.32
CA ILE A 407 -0.24 -33.93 1.24
C ILE A 407 1.02 -33.35 0.56
N PRO A 408 1.56 -32.22 1.03
CA PRO A 408 2.81 -31.68 0.50
C PRO A 408 3.99 -32.65 0.70
N GLY A 409 4.87 -32.77 -0.30
CA GLY A 409 5.97 -33.73 -0.24
C GLY A 409 6.98 -33.49 0.90
N TYR A 410 7.16 -32.25 1.34
CA TYR A 410 7.98 -31.93 2.52
C TYR A 410 7.32 -32.34 3.84
N ALA A 411 6.00 -32.57 3.84
CA ALA A 411 5.25 -33.06 5.00
C ALA A 411 5.05 -34.59 4.96
N ALA A 412 5.75 -35.33 4.09
CA ALA A 412 5.62 -36.78 3.97
C ALA A 412 5.80 -37.55 5.31
N ALA A 413 6.52 -36.97 6.26
CA ALA A 413 6.71 -37.55 7.59
C ALA A 413 5.41 -37.70 8.39
N ILE A 414 4.36 -36.93 8.10
CA ILE A 414 3.07 -37.01 8.81
C ILE A 414 2.17 -38.16 8.30
N LEU A 415 2.62 -38.92 7.30
CA LEU A 415 1.82 -39.94 6.63
C LEU A 415 1.20 -40.95 7.60
N GLY A 416 2.01 -41.54 8.48
CA GLY A 416 1.55 -42.58 9.41
C GLY A 416 0.48 -42.05 10.37
N ASP A 417 0.79 -40.95 11.07
CA ASP A 417 -0.15 -40.28 11.97
C ASP A 417 -1.46 -39.90 11.26
N LEU A 418 -1.38 -39.46 10.00
CA LEU A 418 -2.55 -39.08 9.22
C LEU A 418 -3.39 -40.28 8.77
N GLU A 419 -2.77 -41.44 8.48
CA GLU A 419 -3.47 -42.70 8.19
C GLU A 419 -4.19 -43.24 9.44
N GLU A 420 -3.59 -43.09 10.62
CA GLU A 420 -4.25 -43.43 11.89
C GLU A 420 -5.44 -42.50 12.18
N GLU A 421 -5.27 -41.21 11.92
CA GLU A 421 -6.32 -40.21 12.14
C GLU A 421 -7.43 -40.24 11.10
N LEU A 422 -7.16 -40.65 9.87
CA LEU A 422 -8.16 -40.77 8.81
C LEU A 422 -8.33 -42.24 8.37
N PRO A 423 -8.92 -43.12 9.21
CA PRO A 423 -9.12 -44.52 8.83
C PRO A 423 -9.91 -44.64 7.52
N GLY A 424 -9.40 -45.43 6.58
CA GLY A 424 -10.01 -45.65 5.27
C GLY A 424 -9.70 -44.58 4.22
N TRP A 425 -8.92 -43.55 4.57
CA TRP A 425 -8.35 -42.64 3.59
C TRP A 425 -7.02 -43.16 3.04
N LYS A 426 -6.82 -42.98 1.73
CA LYS A 426 -5.55 -43.17 1.06
C LYS A 426 -4.81 -41.83 1.02
N ILE A 427 -3.71 -41.74 1.74
CA ILE A 427 -2.88 -40.54 1.75
C ILE A 427 -1.85 -40.64 0.62
N LEU A 428 -1.80 -39.61 -0.22
CA LEU A 428 -0.92 -39.51 -1.38
C LEU A 428 0.14 -38.45 -1.11
N ILE A 429 1.42 -38.80 -1.29
CA ILE A 429 2.52 -37.83 -1.15
C ILE A 429 2.65 -37.05 -2.46
N GLY A 430 2.27 -35.78 -2.43
CA GLY A 430 2.50 -34.86 -3.53
C GLY A 430 3.98 -34.47 -3.69
N PRO A 431 4.29 -33.66 -4.70
CA PRO A 431 5.65 -33.18 -4.90
C PRO A 431 6.11 -32.26 -3.75
N ARG A 432 7.42 -32.16 -3.58
CA ARG A 432 8.05 -31.21 -2.64
C ARG A 432 7.87 -29.75 -3.08
N GLU A 433 7.98 -29.51 -4.37
CA GLU A 433 7.81 -28.19 -4.99
C GLU A 433 6.48 -28.12 -5.75
N ALA A 434 5.72 -27.05 -5.55
CA ALA A 434 4.43 -26.87 -6.19
C ALA A 434 4.50 -26.80 -7.72
N ALA A 435 5.64 -26.36 -8.29
CA ALA A 435 5.85 -26.33 -9.74
C ALA A 435 5.73 -27.71 -10.42
N HIS A 436 5.84 -28.81 -9.66
CA HIS A 436 5.64 -30.17 -10.17
C HIS A 436 4.22 -30.70 -9.93
N LEU A 437 3.38 -29.94 -9.20
CA LEU A 437 1.99 -30.29 -8.94
C LEU A 437 1.17 -30.44 -10.23
N PRO A 438 1.35 -29.61 -11.29
CA PRO A 438 0.57 -29.77 -12.51
C PRO A 438 0.75 -31.13 -13.19
N ALA A 439 2.00 -31.62 -13.27
CA ALA A 439 2.29 -32.93 -13.84
C ALA A 439 1.77 -34.04 -12.94
N TYR A 440 1.94 -33.90 -11.62
CA TYR A 440 1.48 -34.88 -10.64
C TYR A 440 -0.04 -35.08 -10.67
N LEU A 441 -0.83 -33.99 -10.68
CA LEU A 441 -2.29 -34.07 -10.69
C LEU A 441 -2.83 -34.80 -11.94
N LYS A 442 -2.23 -34.57 -13.10
CA LYS A 442 -2.61 -35.27 -14.33
C LYS A 442 -2.40 -36.78 -14.26
N THR A 443 -1.39 -37.25 -13.52
CA THR A 443 -1.19 -38.69 -13.31
C THR A 443 -2.21 -39.35 -12.37
N ILE A 444 -2.95 -38.55 -11.61
CA ILE A 444 -3.99 -39.00 -10.69
C ILE A 444 -5.35 -39.02 -11.38
N GLU A 445 -5.62 -38.09 -12.31
CA GLU A 445 -6.85 -38.05 -13.10
C GLU A 445 -7.03 -39.30 -13.98
N ASP A 446 -5.93 -39.91 -14.43
CA ASP A 446 -5.92 -41.15 -15.22
C ASP A 446 -6.12 -42.44 -14.38
N ARG A 447 -6.43 -42.33 -13.08
CA ARG A 447 -6.58 -43.46 -12.12
C ARG A 447 -7.89 -43.42 -11.37
#